data_AF-A0A537JJY6-F1
#
_entry.id   AF-A0A537JJY6-F1
#
_cell.length_a   1.000
_cell.length_b   1.000
_cell.length_c   1.000
_cell.angle_alpha   90.00
_cell.angle_beta   90.00
_cell.angle_gamma   90.00
#
_symmetry.space_group_name_H-M   'P 1'
#
loop_
_entity.id
_entity.type
_entity.pdbx_description
1 polymer ?
#
loop_
_entity_poly.entity_id
_entity_poly.type
_entity_poly.pdbx_seq_one_letter_code
_entity_poly.pdbx_strand_id
1 'polypeptide(L)'
;MRNSRIAVVRLAAIVVLFGLSQLAYAQPGNPAWTQLQPTGGPPGARIVPATAYDPTTNSMIVFGGEAGLSATSSYYNDVWVLANADGLGGTPAWSQLAPFGLAPNPRFGSGAAYDPGSNRLIVFGGAYVDYPAVTGACISYVNGGTANDVWVLTNANGSGGTPSWTPLVPSGLAPSPRRTSVVVYDAANNRLIVFGGSEACSKRNDVWILSNANGLGGMPVWTQLNPFGPLPEPRGEIGSGGVYDAADNQLIIFGGRGDLAVLNDVWVLSNANGL
;
A
#
# COMPACT_ATOMS: atom_id res chain seq x y z
N MET A 1 34.84 74.51 24.10
CA MET A 1 33.42 74.63 24.48
C MET A 1 32.57 73.91 23.43
N ARG A 2 31.55 73.17 23.93
CA ARG A 2 30.49 72.41 23.23
C ARG A 2 30.83 71.02 22.67
N ASN A 3 30.41 70.05 23.49
CA ASN A 3 30.08 68.67 23.17
C ASN A 3 29.06 68.55 22.04
N SER A 4 29.27 67.61 21.13
CA SER A 4 28.22 67.01 20.30
C SER A 4 28.33 65.49 20.39
N ARG A 5 27.35 64.89 21.08
CA ARG A 5 27.20 63.45 21.26
C ARG A 5 26.78 62.83 19.92
N ILE A 6 27.58 61.91 19.39
CA ILE A 6 27.16 61.06 18.27
C ILE A 6 26.39 59.88 18.86
N ALA A 7 25.10 59.80 18.53
CA ALA A 7 24.25 58.67 18.87
C ALA A 7 24.71 57.44 18.07
N VAL A 8 25.10 56.39 18.78
CA VAL A 8 25.34 55.07 18.17
C VAL A 8 23.98 54.47 17.85
N VAL A 9 23.57 54.53 16.58
CA VAL A 9 22.47 53.73 16.07
C VAL A 9 22.99 52.29 15.98
N ARG A 10 22.58 51.43 16.92
CA ARG A 10 22.75 50.00 16.77
C ARG A 10 21.82 49.53 15.66
N LEU A 11 22.35 49.27 14.47
CA LEU A 11 21.64 48.40 13.53
C LEU A 11 21.61 47.00 14.17
N ALA A 12 20.44 46.61 14.66
CA ALA A 12 20.17 45.21 14.90
C ALA A 12 20.20 44.51 13.55
N ALA A 13 21.23 43.69 13.31
CA ALA A 13 21.21 42.74 12.22
C ALA A 13 20.05 41.76 12.51
N ILE A 14 18.97 41.86 11.73
CA ILE A 14 17.99 40.78 11.66
C ILE A 14 18.71 39.64 10.96
N VAL A 15 19.28 38.73 11.75
CA VAL A 15 19.68 37.41 11.25
C VAL A 15 18.38 36.64 11.06
N VAL A 16 17.82 36.71 9.86
CA VAL A 16 16.86 35.70 9.42
C VAL A 16 17.68 34.43 9.26
N LEU A 17 17.67 33.57 10.28
CA LEU A 17 18.06 32.18 10.12
C LEU A 17 17.03 31.55 9.16
N PHE A 18 17.36 31.53 7.88
CA PHE A 18 16.78 30.51 7.01
C PHE A 18 17.25 29.18 7.59
N GLY A 19 16.30 28.44 8.17
CA GLY A 19 16.52 27.07 8.57
C GLY A 19 17.18 26.34 7.41
N LEU A 20 18.22 25.57 7.73
CA LEU A 20 18.82 24.60 6.83
C LEU A 20 17.74 23.58 6.44
N SER A 21 16.87 23.92 5.49
CA SER A 21 16.27 22.90 4.65
C SER A 21 17.45 22.29 3.92
N GLN A 22 17.91 21.13 4.38
CA GLN A 22 18.71 20.26 3.55
C GLN A 22 17.80 19.84 2.39
N LEU A 23 17.75 20.68 1.35
CA LEU A 23 17.44 20.21 0.01
C LEU A 23 18.60 19.29 -0.35
N ALA A 24 18.48 18.03 0.04
CA ALA A 24 19.28 16.97 -0.54
C ALA A 24 18.86 16.92 -2.02
N TYR A 25 19.53 17.72 -2.85
CA TYR A 25 19.53 17.49 -4.28
C TYR A 25 20.05 16.07 -4.44
N ALA A 26 19.17 15.18 -4.90
CA ALA A 26 19.60 13.89 -5.43
C ALA A 26 20.73 14.19 -6.40
N GLN A 27 21.94 13.70 -6.09
CA GLN A 27 23.08 13.88 -6.98
C GLN A 27 22.65 13.35 -8.35
N PRO A 28 22.87 14.09 -9.45
CA PRO A 28 22.56 13.59 -10.79
C PRO A 28 23.49 12.41 -11.08
N GLY A 29 23.04 11.23 -10.66
CA GLY A 29 23.61 9.95 -11.02
C GLY A 29 22.95 9.48 -12.31
N ASN A 30 23.73 8.80 -13.14
CA ASN A 30 23.12 8.07 -14.25
C ASN A 30 22.20 6.98 -13.66
N PRO A 31 20.95 6.85 -14.14
CA PRO A 31 20.08 5.78 -13.69
C PRO A 31 20.75 4.44 -14.02
N ALA A 32 20.93 3.61 -12.99
CA ALA A 32 21.59 2.32 -13.11
C ALA A 32 20.80 1.26 -12.35
N TRP A 33 20.56 0.12 -13.02
CA TRP A 33 20.01 -1.06 -12.35
C TRP A 33 21.12 -1.77 -11.59
N THR A 34 20.87 -2.11 -10.33
CA THR A 34 21.74 -2.97 -9.52
C THR A 34 20.94 -4.19 -9.08
N GLN A 35 21.40 -5.37 -9.47
CA GLN A 35 20.82 -6.61 -8.96
C GLN A 35 21.41 -6.90 -7.58
N LEU A 36 20.58 -6.81 -6.54
CA LEU A 36 20.98 -7.15 -5.18
C LEU A 36 21.17 -8.67 -5.03
N GLN A 37 22.03 -9.08 -4.09
CA GLN A 37 22.24 -10.49 -3.71
C GLN A 37 21.93 -10.65 -2.22
N PRO A 38 20.64 -10.68 -1.82
CA PRO A 38 20.28 -10.74 -0.42
C PRO A 38 20.70 -12.05 0.24
N THR A 39 21.10 -11.97 1.51
CA THR A 39 21.30 -13.14 2.38
C THR A 39 19.96 -13.59 3.00
N GLY A 40 19.97 -14.68 3.79
CA GLY A 40 18.79 -15.13 4.55
C GLY A 40 17.82 -16.05 3.82
N GLY A 41 18.09 -16.36 2.54
CA GLY A 41 17.22 -17.17 1.67
C GLY A 41 16.01 -16.34 1.22
N PRO A 42 15.81 -16.12 -0.08
CA PRO A 42 14.67 -15.33 -0.52
C PRO A 42 13.35 -16.06 -0.22
N PRO A 43 12.24 -15.31 -0.07
CA PRO A 43 10.93 -15.92 -0.17
C PRO A 43 10.81 -16.77 -1.44
N GLY A 44 9.99 -17.82 -1.39
CA GLY A 44 9.64 -18.59 -2.60
C GLY A 44 9.19 -17.67 -3.73
N ALA A 45 9.56 -18.00 -4.96
CA ALA A 45 9.18 -17.25 -6.15
C ALA A 45 7.66 -17.08 -6.19
N ARG A 46 7.20 -15.85 -6.46
CA ARG A 46 5.79 -15.51 -6.36
C ARG A 46 5.37 -14.42 -7.33
N ILE A 47 4.13 -14.47 -7.75
CA ILE A 47 3.46 -13.38 -8.46
C ILE A 47 2.45 -12.71 -7.54
N VAL A 48 2.19 -11.44 -7.88
CA VAL A 48 1.10 -10.63 -7.33
C VAL A 48 1.01 -10.64 -5.78
N PRO A 49 2.16 -10.59 -5.06
CA PRO A 49 2.15 -10.45 -3.61
C PRO A 49 1.71 -9.03 -3.20
N ALA A 50 1.24 -8.90 -1.96
CA ALA A 50 1.11 -7.59 -1.34
C ALA A 50 2.50 -7.11 -0.89
N THR A 51 2.84 -5.86 -1.19
CA THR A 51 4.15 -5.29 -0.83
C THR A 51 4.00 -3.91 -0.20
N ALA A 52 4.95 -3.56 0.66
CA ALA A 52 5.09 -2.22 1.19
C ALA A 52 6.57 -1.90 1.45
N TYR A 53 6.90 -0.61 1.53
CA TYR A 53 8.24 -0.14 1.84
C TYR A 53 8.20 0.80 3.05
N ASP A 54 9.04 0.52 4.05
CA ASP A 54 9.33 1.41 5.16
C ASP A 54 10.62 2.19 4.85
N PRO A 55 10.52 3.48 4.47
CA PRO A 55 11.69 4.29 4.20
C PRO A 55 12.50 4.62 5.46
N THR A 56 11.90 4.55 6.65
CA THR A 56 12.58 4.89 7.92
C THR A 56 13.60 3.83 8.30
N THR A 57 13.24 2.56 8.11
CA THR A 57 14.11 1.41 8.40
C THR A 57 14.71 0.79 7.14
N ASN A 58 14.50 1.41 5.97
CA ASN A 58 14.93 0.89 4.67
C ASN A 58 14.57 -0.60 4.51
N SER A 59 13.28 -0.91 4.69
CA SER A 59 12.78 -2.27 4.74
C SER A 59 11.65 -2.49 3.74
N MET A 60 11.73 -3.55 2.94
CA MET A 60 10.62 -4.00 2.10
C MET A 60 9.88 -5.14 2.79
N ILE A 61 8.56 -5.02 2.89
CA ILE A 61 7.67 -6.01 3.47
C ILE A 61 6.91 -6.71 2.34
N VAL A 62 6.87 -8.04 2.36
CA VAL A 62 6.17 -8.87 1.38
C VAL A 62 5.21 -9.79 2.12
N PHE A 63 3.95 -9.82 1.70
CA PHE A 63 2.93 -10.72 2.23
C PHE A 63 2.26 -11.51 1.10
N GLY A 64 2.14 -12.82 1.32
CA GLY A 64 1.35 -13.71 0.46
C GLY A 64 1.83 -13.73 -1.00
N GLY A 65 0.88 -13.88 -1.91
CA GLY A 65 1.13 -14.09 -3.34
C GLY A 65 0.98 -15.54 -3.76
N GLU A 66 1.29 -15.80 -5.02
CA GLU A 66 1.04 -17.08 -5.68
C GLU A 66 2.35 -17.67 -6.24
N ALA A 67 2.61 -18.96 -6.01
CA ALA A 67 3.84 -19.65 -6.44
C ALA A 67 4.03 -19.77 -7.97
N GLY A 68 2.99 -19.47 -8.77
CA GLY A 68 3.05 -19.40 -10.23
C GLY A 68 1.75 -19.88 -10.90
N LEU A 69 1.56 -19.55 -12.19
CA LEU A 69 0.32 -19.77 -12.96
C LEU A 69 0.10 -21.24 -13.38
N SER A 70 0.05 -22.18 -12.44
CA SER A 70 -0.28 -23.59 -12.73
C SER A 70 -1.64 -24.00 -12.15
N ALA A 71 -2.29 -25.00 -12.75
CA ALA A 71 -3.60 -25.49 -12.29
C ALA A 71 -3.61 -26.07 -10.86
N THR A 72 -2.43 -26.21 -10.24
CA THR A 72 -2.24 -26.67 -8.85
C THR A 72 -1.57 -25.58 -7.99
N SER A 73 -1.76 -24.31 -8.34
CA SER A 73 -1.06 -23.20 -7.73
C SER A 73 -1.20 -23.17 -6.21
N SER A 74 -0.06 -22.99 -5.53
CA SER A 74 0.01 -22.86 -4.08
C SER A 74 0.10 -21.37 -3.74
N TYR A 75 -0.78 -20.91 -2.85
CA TYR A 75 -0.76 -19.54 -2.34
C TYR A 75 0.05 -19.46 -1.06
N TYR A 76 0.62 -18.29 -0.82
CA TYR A 76 1.35 -17.99 0.40
C TYR A 76 0.50 -17.14 1.36
N ASN A 77 0.75 -17.26 2.65
CA ASN A 77 0.37 -16.29 3.70
C ASN A 77 1.57 -15.92 4.58
N ASP A 78 2.79 -16.23 4.13
CA ASP A 78 4.01 -15.85 4.83
C ASP A 78 4.24 -14.34 4.75
N VAL A 79 5.03 -13.84 5.69
CA VAL A 79 5.51 -12.46 5.70
C VAL A 79 7.03 -12.49 5.68
N TRP A 80 7.61 -11.76 4.74
CA TRP A 80 9.05 -11.59 4.61
C TRP A 80 9.42 -10.12 4.67
N VAL A 81 10.53 -9.84 5.34
CA VAL A 81 11.13 -8.51 5.38
C VAL A 81 12.51 -8.57 4.77
N LEU A 82 12.79 -7.67 3.82
CA LEU A 82 14.13 -7.41 3.31
C LEU A 82 14.67 -6.17 4.01
N ALA A 83 15.67 -6.34 4.86
CA ALA A 83 16.44 -5.23 5.41
C ALA A 83 17.45 -4.71 4.37
N ASN A 84 17.82 -3.43 4.46
CA ASN A 84 18.70 -2.74 3.51
C ASN A 84 18.17 -2.84 2.07
N ALA A 85 16.87 -2.64 1.90
CA ALA A 85 16.17 -2.97 0.65
C ALA A 85 16.55 -2.07 -0.54
N ASP A 86 17.01 -0.85 -0.30
CA ASP A 86 17.51 0.05 -1.35
C ASP A 86 18.95 -0.28 -1.81
N GLY A 87 19.64 -1.22 -1.15
CA GLY A 87 21.03 -1.58 -1.45
C GLY A 87 22.08 -0.58 -0.95
N LEU A 88 21.68 0.44 -0.19
CA LEU A 88 22.51 1.46 0.40
C LEU A 88 22.57 1.24 1.92
N GLY A 89 23.77 1.21 2.50
CA GLY A 89 23.93 1.18 3.97
C GLY A 89 24.01 -0.22 4.61
N GLY A 90 24.08 -1.30 3.84
CA GLY A 90 24.35 -2.63 4.38
C GLY A 90 24.15 -3.76 3.38
N THR A 91 24.45 -5.00 3.78
CA THR A 91 24.13 -6.19 2.99
C THR A 91 22.62 -6.44 3.07
N PRO A 92 21.89 -6.50 1.93
CA PRO A 92 20.48 -6.87 1.93
C PRO A 92 20.28 -8.25 2.57
N ALA A 93 19.27 -8.38 3.41
CA ALA A 93 19.03 -9.62 4.13
C ALA A 93 17.53 -9.88 4.27
N TRP A 94 17.08 -11.02 3.75
CA TRP A 94 15.73 -11.51 3.98
C TRP A 94 15.63 -12.13 5.37
N SER A 95 14.50 -11.87 6.02
CA SER A 95 14.07 -12.59 7.20
C SER A 95 12.58 -12.90 7.08
N GLN A 96 12.21 -14.17 7.26
CA GLN A 96 10.82 -14.53 7.41
C GLN A 96 10.36 -14.11 8.81
N LEU A 97 9.27 -13.36 8.88
CA LEU A 97 8.63 -13.08 10.16
C LEU A 97 7.82 -14.31 10.60
N ALA A 98 7.71 -14.50 11.91
CA ALA A 98 6.83 -15.49 12.51
C ALA A 98 5.73 -14.81 13.33
N PRO A 99 4.67 -14.27 12.68
CA PRO A 99 3.57 -13.65 13.41
C PRO A 99 2.90 -14.63 14.36
N PHE A 100 2.65 -14.18 15.59
CA PHE A 100 1.94 -14.98 16.59
C PHE A 100 0.42 -14.96 16.34
N GLY A 101 -0.22 -16.13 16.50
CA GLY A 101 -1.67 -16.28 16.49
C GLY A 101 -2.26 -16.69 15.14
N LEU A 102 -3.54 -16.35 14.92
CA LEU A 102 -4.22 -16.59 13.65
C LEU A 102 -3.64 -15.67 12.56
N ALA A 103 -3.49 -16.19 11.35
CA ALA A 103 -3.03 -15.44 10.19
C ALA A 103 -4.15 -15.39 9.14
N PRO A 104 -4.11 -14.42 8.20
CA PRO A 104 -4.95 -14.48 7.03
C PRO A 104 -4.71 -15.78 6.25
N ASN A 105 -5.78 -16.35 5.68
CA ASN A 105 -5.65 -17.49 4.76
C ASN A 105 -4.66 -17.18 3.61
N PRO A 106 -3.92 -18.19 3.11
CA PRO A 106 -3.06 -18.06 1.93
C PRO A 106 -3.78 -17.42 0.75
N ARG A 107 -3.22 -16.34 0.20
CA ARG A 107 -3.90 -15.51 -0.78
C ARG A 107 -2.94 -14.73 -1.67
N PHE A 108 -3.44 -14.34 -2.83
CA PHE A 108 -2.75 -13.49 -3.80
C PHE A 108 -3.61 -12.28 -4.18
N GLY A 109 -2.99 -11.26 -4.76
CA GLY A 109 -3.70 -10.08 -5.24
C GLY A 109 -4.41 -9.29 -4.15
N SER A 110 -3.98 -9.45 -2.89
CA SER A 110 -4.38 -8.56 -1.80
C SER A 110 -3.77 -7.18 -2.02
N GLY A 111 -4.51 -6.14 -1.66
CA GLY A 111 -3.92 -4.82 -1.50
C GLY A 111 -3.26 -4.71 -0.12
N ALA A 112 -2.18 -3.94 -0.03
CA ALA A 112 -1.52 -3.67 1.23
C ALA A 112 -1.07 -2.21 1.31
N ALA A 113 -1.10 -1.67 2.53
CA ALA A 113 -0.55 -0.38 2.84
C ALA A 113 0.15 -0.41 4.21
N TYR A 114 1.27 0.30 4.33
CA TYR A 114 2.05 0.37 5.56
C TYR A 114 1.84 1.71 6.26
N ASP A 115 1.56 1.65 7.55
CA ASP A 115 1.54 2.80 8.45
C ASP A 115 2.90 2.90 9.17
N PRO A 116 3.78 3.83 8.74
CA PRO A 116 5.10 4.00 9.37
C PRO A 116 5.01 4.57 10.78
N GLY A 117 3.94 5.31 11.12
CA GLY A 117 3.80 5.92 12.44
C GLY A 117 3.54 4.90 13.56
N SER A 118 2.98 3.75 13.20
CA SER A 118 2.65 2.67 14.16
C SER A 118 3.30 1.32 13.85
N ASN A 119 4.10 1.24 12.78
CA ASN A 119 4.73 0.01 12.28
C ASN A 119 3.70 -1.10 12.03
N ARG A 120 2.71 -0.80 11.19
CA ARG A 120 1.59 -1.69 10.88
C ARG A 120 1.39 -1.88 9.40
N LEU A 121 1.27 -3.13 8.96
CA LEU A 121 0.83 -3.47 7.61
C LEU A 121 -0.67 -3.75 7.63
N ILE A 122 -1.42 -3.03 6.80
CA ILE A 122 -2.86 -3.20 6.61
C ILE A 122 -3.05 -3.97 5.31
N VAL A 123 -3.68 -5.14 5.37
CA VAL A 123 -3.97 -6.00 4.22
C VAL A 123 -5.47 -6.05 4.00
N PHE A 124 -5.90 -5.88 2.76
CA PHE A 124 -7.30 -5.97 2.36
C PHE A 124 -7.51 -6.93 1.19
N GLY A 125 -8.51 -7.79 1.35
CA GLY A 125 -9.01 -8.66 0.28
C GLY A 125 -7.99 -9.66 -0.25
N GLY A 126 -8.08 -9.95 -1.55
CA GLY A 126 -7.29 -10.96 -2.25
C GLY A 126 -8.10 -12.20 -2.62
N ALA A 127 -7.44 -13.17 -3.23
CA ALA A 127 -8.04 -14.43 -3.67
C ALA A 127 -7.34 -15.67 -3.12
N TYR A 128 -8.13 -16.69 -2.84
CA TYR A 128 -7.72 -18.01 -2.34
C TYR A 128 -7.65 -19.07 -3.45
N VAL A 129 -8.20 -18.75 -4.61
CA VAL A 129 -8.27 -19.64 -5.78
C VAL A 129 -8.17 -18.76 -7.02
N ASP A 130 -7.25 -19.10 -7.91
CA ASP A 130 -7.21 -18.56 -9.26
C ASP A 130 -7.99 -19.47 -10.23
N TYR A 131 -8.59 -18.87 -11.25
CA TYR A 131 -9.34 -19.62 -12.24
C TYR A 131 -8.35 -20.28 -13.20
N PRO A 132 -8.47 -21.59 -13.47
CA PRO A 132 -7.55 -22.22 -14.39
C PRO A 132 -7.78 -21.62 -15.79
N ALA A 133 -6.70 -21.07 -16.37
CA ALA A 133 -6.68 -20.34 -17.65
C ALA A 133 -7.09 -21.16 -18.89
N VAL A 134 -7.67 -22.36 -18.72
CA VAL A 134 -7.77 -23.41 -19.74
C VAL A 134 -8.76 -23.11 -20.86
N THR A 135 -9.60 -22.09 -20.75
CA THR A 135 -10.60 -21.78 -21.80
C THR A 135 -10.58 -20.33 -22.29
N GLY A 136 -9.74 -19.44 -21.74
CA GLY A 136 -9.77 -18.01 -22.08
C GLY A 136 -11.08 -17.30 -21.74
N ALA A 137 -12.06 -18.02 -21.17
CA ALA A 137 -13.31 -17.48 -20.66
C ALA A 137 -13.20 -17.39 -19.15
N CYS A 138 -13.56 -16.24 -18.59
CA CYS A 138 -13.69 -16.16 -17.15
C CYS A 138 -14.89 -17.02 -16.72
N ILE A 139 -14.63 -18.06 -15.93
CA ILE A 139 -15.63 -19.03 -15.54
C ILE A 139 -16.21 -18.61 -14.18
N SER A 140 -17.52 -18.33 -14.11
CA SER A 140 -18.21 -17.81 -12.92
C SER A 140 -18.38 -18.80 -11.75
N TYR A 141 -17.70 -19.95 -11.73
CA TYR A 141 -18.06 -21.07 -10.84
C TYR A 141 -17.51 -21.03 -9.42
N VAL A 142 -16.77 -20.01 -8.97
CA VAL A 142 -16.46 -19.89 -7.53
C VAL A 142 -16.86 -18.55 -6.95
N ASN A 143 -18.15 -18.46 -6.61
CA ASN A 143 -18.56 -17.67 -5.45
C ASN A 143 -17.76 -18.17 -4.24
N GLY A 144 -17.03 -17.29 -3.56
CA GLY A 144 -16.26 -17.62 -2.35
C GLY A 144 -14.74 -17.79 -2.52
N GLY A 145 -14.19 -17.55 -3.70
CA GLY A 145 -12.73 -17.60 -3.93
C GLY A 145 -11.97 -16.32 -3.57
N THR A 146 -12.64 -15.27 -3.10
CA THR A 146 -12.03 -13.98 -2.75
C THR A 146 -12.42 -13.54 -1.34
N ALA A 147 -11.65 -12.59 -0.81
CA ALA A 147 -11.84 -12.03 0.51
C ALA A 147 -12.23 -10.54 0.45
N ASN A 148 -12.91 -10.05 1.47
CA ASN A 148 -13.07 -8.62 1.79
C ASN A 148 -12.67 -8.32 3.25
N ASP A 149 -11.98 -9.26 3.91
CA ASP A 149 -11.48 -9.07 5.25
C ASP A 149 -10.33 -8.03 5.27
N VAL A 150 -10.13 -7.45 6.45
CA VAL A 150 -9.04 -6.52 6.72
C VAL A 150 -8.22 -7.10 7.86
N TRP A 151 -6.91 -7.21 7.64
CA TRP A 151 -5.97 -7.70 8.63
C TRP A 151 -4.89 -6.65 8.89
N VAL A 152 -4.52 -6.51 10.15
CA VAL A 152 -3.41 -5.66 10.57
C VAL A 152 -2.30 -6.52 11.16
N LEU A 153 -1.09 -6.38 10.62
CA LEU A 153 0.12 -6.95 11.20
C LEU A 153 0.83 -5.87 12.01
N THR A 154 1.05 -6.10 13.30
CA THR A 154 1.93 -5.25 14.11
C THR A 154 3.39 -5.63 13.94
N ASN A 155 4.31 -4.69 14.20
CA ASN A 155 5.75 -4.92 14.08
C ASN A 155 6.13 -5.40 12.66
N ALA A 156 5.46 -4.86 11.65
CA ALA A 156 5.45 -5.40 10.31
C ALA A 156 6.79 -5.27 9.58
N ASN A 157 7.63 -4.31 9.96
CA ASN A 157 9.00 -4.18 9.47
C ASN A 157 10.01 -5.10 10.21
N GLY A 158 9.55 -5.96 11.12
CA GLY A 158 10.41 -6.88 11.89
C GLY A 158 11.08 -6.27 13.13
N SER A 159 10.82 -5.00 13.44
CA SER A 159 11.29 -4.31 14.66
C SER A 159 10.14 -4.04 15.64
N GLY A 160 10.46 -3.76 16.91
CA GLY A 160 9.46 -3.32 17.90
C GLY A 160 8.74 -4.44 18.67
N GLY A 161 9.04 -5.71 18.40
CA GLY A 161 8.55 -6.87 19.16
C GLY A 161 8.12 -8.03 18.28
N THR A 162 7.46 -9.02 18.86
CA THR A 162 6.90 -10.14 18.10
C THR A 162 5.76 -9.64 17.20
N PRO A 163 5.79 -9.89 15.88
CA PRO A 163 4.68 -9.53 15.01
C PRO A 163 3.43 -10.34 15.35
N SER A 164 2.25 -9.75 15.14
CA SER A 164 0.99 -10.44 15.36
C SER A 164 -0.08 -9.91 14.42
N TRP A 165 -0.85 -10.82 13.85
CA TRP A 165 -1.99 -10.52 13.00
C TRP A 165 -3.23 -10.29 13.85
N THR A 166 -3.97 -9.24 13.55
CA THR A 166 -5.28 -8.97 14.13
C THR A 166 -6.30 -8.76 13.00
N PRO A 167 -7.38 -9.55 12.94
CA PRO A 167 -8.46 -9.26 12.01
C PRO A 167 -9.22 -8.05 12.54
N LEU A 168 -9.49 -7.07 11.68
CA LEU A 168 -10.41 -6.00 12.00
C LEU A 168 -11.84 -6.47 11.74
N VAL A 169 -12.79 -5.94 12.52
CA VAL A 169 -14.23 -6.13 12.32
C VAL A 169 -14.86 -4.76 12.07
N PRO A 170 -14.75 -4.21 10.84
CA PRO A 170 -15.34 -2.93 10.52
C PRO A 170 -16.86 -2.96 10.64
N SER A 171 -17.44 -1.87 11.12
CA SER A 171 -18.88 -1.63 11.01
C SER A 171 -19.25 -0.99 9.66
N GLY A 172 -20.56 -0.91 9.38
CA GLY A 172 -21.08 -0.39 8.11
C GLY A 172 -21.20 -1.48 7.04
N LEU A 173 -21.64 -1.07 5.84
CA LEU A 173 -21.61 -1.96 4.68
C LEU A 173 -20.16 -2.10 4.23
N ALA A 174 -19.69 -3.33 4.05
CA ALA A 174 -18.35 -3.58 3.54
C ALA A 174 -18.36 -3.67 2.00
N PRO A 175 -17.23 -3.36 1.32
CA PRO A 175 -17.07 -3.72 -0.08
C PRO A 175 -17.28 -5.24 -0.29
N SER A 176 -17.80 -5.61 -1.45
CA SER A 176 -17.83 -7.02 -1.87
C SER A 176 -16.42 -7.62 -1.85
N PRO A 177 -16.27 -8.95 -1.62
CA PRO A 177 -15.01 -9.67 -1.82
C PRO A 177 -14.35 -9.31 -3.15
N ARG A 178 -13.02 -9.12 -3.13
CA ARG A 178 -12.29 -8.67 -4.31
C ARG A 178 -10.79 -8.92 -4.22
N ARG A 179 -10.16 -9.14 -5.37
CA ARG A 179 -8.70 -9.12 -5.56
C ARG A 179 -8.29 -7.96 -6.47
N THR A 180 -7.01 -7.63 -6.42
CA THR A 180 -6.32 -6.70 -7.30
C THR A 180 -6.97 -5.31 -7.41
N SER A 181 -7.57 -4.89 -6.29
CA SER A 181 -7.98 -3.51 -6.06
C SER A 181 -6.75 -2.62 -5.91
N VAL A 182 -6.90 -1.36 -6.28
CA VAL A 182 -5.98 -0.32 -5.82
C VAL A 182 -6.26 -0.09 -4.34
N VAL A 183 -5.22 -0.17 -3.50
CA VAL A 183 -5.31 0.06 -2.06
C VAL A 183 -4.21 1.02 -1.67
N VAL A 184 -4.59 2.18 -1.14
CA VAL A 184 -3.68 3.24 -0.71
C VAL A 184 -4.09 3.74 0.67
N TYR A 185 -3.19 4.42 1.38
CA TYR A 185 -3.41 4.80 2.78
C TYR A 185 -3.10 6.28 3.01
N ASP A 186 -4.06 6.97 3.62
CA ASP A 186 -3.90 8.29 4.20
C ASP A 186 -3.47 8.12 5.67
N ALA A 187 -2.16 8.19 5.90
CA ALA A 187 -1.58 8.02 7.22
C ALA A 187 -1.90 9.17 8.18
N ALA A 188 -2.13 10.39 7.67
CA ALA A 188 -2.44 11.54 8.50
C ALA A 188 -3.83 11.42 9.14
N ASN A 189 -4.77 10.80 8.43
CA ASN A 189 -6.15 10.65 8.90
C ASN A 189 -6.53 9.21 9.25
N ASN A 190 -5.59 8.27 9.16
CA ASN A 190 -5.78 6.83 9.40
C ASN A 190 -6.92 6.22 8.55
N ARG A 191 -6.83 6.41 7.22
CA ARG A 191 -7.86 5.97 6.28
C ARG A 191 -7.30 5.12 5.15
N LEU A 192 -7.83 3.92 4.97
CA LEU A 192 -7.55 3.09 3.79
C LEU A 192 -8.54 3.47 2.68
N ILE A 193 -8.03 3.70 1.48
CA ILE A 193 -8.82 3.99 0.28
C ILE A 193 -8.70 2.79 -0.64
N VAL A 194 -9.83 2.22 -1.02
CA VAL A 194 -9.92 1.07 -1.92
C VAL A 194 -10.69 1.47 -3.16
N PHE A 195 -10.12 1.19 -4.34
CA PHE A 195 -10.77 1.40 -5.61
C PHE A 195 -10.75 0.13 -6.48
N GLY A 196 -11.90 -0.17 -7.08
CA GLY A 196 -12.04 -1.21 -8.09
C GLY A 196 -11.65 -2.62 -7.59
N GLY A 197 -10.99 -3.38 -8.46
CA GLY A 197 -10.71 -4.81 -8.26
C GLY A 197 -11.80 -5.68 -8.85
N SER A 198 -11.65 -7.00 -8.71
CA SER A 198 -12.63 -7.95 -9.22
C SER A 198 -12.97 -9.06 -8.24
N GLU A 199 -14.25 -9.45 -8.27
CA GLU A 199 -14.76 -10.69 -7.71
C GLU A 199 -15.04 -11.65 -8.86
N ALA A 200 -14.31 -12.76 -8.95
CA ALA A 200 -14.33 -13.59 -10.15
C ALA A 200 -14.01 -12.75 -11.40
N CYS A 201 -14.98 -12.68 -12.33
CA CYS A 201 -14.97 -11.90 -13.56
C CYS A 201 -15.55 -10.49 -13.39
N SER A 202 -16.22 -10.26 -12.26
CA SER A 202 -17.03 -9.07 -12.04
C SER A 202 -16.13 -7.96 -11.52
N LYS A 203 -15.75 -7.06 -12.42
CA LYS A 203 -14.93 -5.90 -12.12
C LYS A 203 -15.74 -4.84 -11.38
N ARG A 204 -15.04 -3.92 -10.73
CA ARG A 204 -15.63 -2.83 -9.95
C ARG A 204 -14.97 -1.50 -10.30
N ASN A 205 -15.69 -0.40 -10.10
CA ASN A 205 -15.19 0.98 -10.14
C ASN A 205 -15.64 1.78 -8.91
N ASP A 206 -16.14 1.10 -7.88
CA ASP A 206 -16.53 1.71 -6.62
C ASP A 206 -15.30 2.15 -5.80
N VAL A 207 -15.53 3.12 -4.93
CA VAL A 207 -14.53 3.65 -4.00
C VAL A 207 -15.02 3.46 -2.58
N TRP A 208 -14.18 2.89 -1.74
CA TRP A 208 -14.48 2.61 -0.34
C TRP A 208 -13.42 3.18 0.58
N ILE A 209 -13.86 3.71 1.71
CA ILE A 209 -12.99 4.24 2.77
C ILE A 209 -13.17 3.40 4.03
N LEU A 210 -12.06 2.92 4.57
CA LEU A 210 -12.01 2.37 5.92
C LEU A 210 -11.39 3.41 6.84
N SER A 211 -12.19 3.94 7.75
CA SER A 211 -11.66 4.74 8.87
C SER A 211 -11.03 3.85 9.94
N ASN A 212 -10.08 4.39 10.70
CA ASN A 212 -9.33 3.67 11.75
C ASN A 212 -8.65 2.40 11.21
N ALA A 213 -8.13 2.46 9.98
CA ALA A 213 -7.72 1.28 9.23
C ALA A 213 -6.48 0.56 9.79
N ASN A 214 -5.63 1.23 10.56
CA ASN A 214 -4.51 0.59 11.26
C ASN A 214 -4.92 -0.15 12.55
N GLY A 215 -6.22 -0.15 12.89
CA GLY A 215 -6.76 -0.78 14.10
C GLY A 215 -6.53 0.03 15.39
N LEU A 216 -6.11 1.28 15.29
CA LEU A 216 -5.96 2.23 16.40
C LEU A 216 -6.88 3.44 16.20
N GLY A 217 -7.18 4.17 17.28
CA GLY A 217 -7.89 5.46 17.20
C GLY A 217 -9.43 5.39 17.15
N GLY A 218 -10.02 4.20 17.07
CA GLY A 218 -11.47 4.02 17.15
C GLY A 218 -11.96 2.72 16.51
N MET A 219 -13.28 2.55 16.45
CA MET A 219 -13.89 1.42 15.72
C MET A 219 -13.68 1.63 14.22
N PRO A 220 -13.19 0.62 13.47
CA PRO A 220 -13.10 0.72 12.02
C PRO A 220 -14.51 0.78 11.40
N VAL A 221 -14.69 1.65 10.41
CA VAL A 221 -15.98 1.83 9.73
C VAL A 221 -15.75 1.94 8.23
N TRP A 222 -16.41 1.09 7.45
CA TRP A 222 -16.48 1.21 6.00
C TRP A 222 -17.49 2.28 5.59
N THR A 223 -17.13 3.09 4.60
CA THR A 223 -18.03 4.04 3.95
C THR A 223 -17.78 3.99 2.45
N GLN A 224 -18.84 3.78 1.67
CA GLN A 224 -18.77 3.89 0.22
C GLN A 224 -18.82 5.37 -0.16
N LEU A 225 -17.88 5.82 -0.99
CA LEU A 225 -17.99 7.14 -1.61
C LEU A 225 -18.90 7.06 -2.83
N ASN A 226 -19.57 8.17 -3.13
CA ASN A 226 -20.36 8.35 -4.34
C ASN A 226 -19.80 9.53 -5.16
N PRO A 227 -18.66 9.36 -5.85
CA PRO A 227 -18.09 10.42 -6.67
C PRO A 227 -19.08 10.90 -7.75
N PHE A 228 -19.10 12.21 -7.98
CA PHE A 228 -19.90 12.82 -9.05
C PHE A 228 -19.10 12.87 -10.36
N GLY A 229 -19.82 12.87 -11.49
CA GLY A 229 -19.24 13.05 -12.82
C GLY A 229 -18.97 11.72 -13.55
N PRO A 230 -18.15 11.75 -14.61
CA PRO A 230 -17.80 10.52 -15.34
C PRO A 230 -16.98 9.60 -14.43
N LEU A 231 -17.40 8.34 -14.35
CA LEU A 231 -16.70 7.32 -13.58
C LEU A 231 -15.71 6.57 -14.48
N PRO A 232 -14.55 6.14 -13.94
CA PRO A 232 -13.68 5.21 -14.63
C PRO A 232 -14.42 3.91 -14.96
N GLU A 233 -14.06 3.28 -16.08
CA GLU A 233 -14.53 1.91 -16.39
C GLU A 233 -14.17 0.96 -15.22
N PRO A 234 -15.08 0.02 -14.84
CA PRO A 234 -14.76 -1.07 -13.93
C PRO A 234 -13.48 -1.81 -14.32
N ARG A 235 -12.57 -1.98 -13.36
CA ARG A 235 -11.24 -2.55 -13.62
C ARG A 235 -10.75 -3.43 -12.48
N GLY A 236 -9.99 -4.48 -12.81
CA GLY A 236 -9.50 -5.46 -11.86
C GLY A 236 -8.63 -6.51 -12.52
N GLU A 237 -8.66 -7.74 -12.00
CA GLU A 237 -7.86 -8.90 -12.43
C GLU A 237 -6.36 -8.70 -12.28
N ILE A 238 -5.74 -7.84 -13.09
CA ILE A 238 -4.30 -7.51 -13.07
C ILE A 238 -4.06 -6.07 -13.52
N GLY A 239 -2.91 -5.51 -13.11
CA GLY A 239 -2.32 -4.32 -13.74
C GLY A 239 -2.93 -2.97 -13.38
N SER A 240 -3.90 -2.90 -12.46
CA SER A 240 -4.37 -1.60 -11.94
C SER A 240 -3.32 -1.02 -11.00
N GLY A 241 -2.81 0.17 -11.31
CA GLY A 241 -1.90 0.92 -10.45
C GLY A 241 -2.62 2.11 -9.81
N GLY A 242 -2.22 2.48 -8.61
CA GLY A 242 -2.67 3.74 -8.02
C GLY A 242 -1.78 4.23 -6.91
N VAL A 243 -1.82 5.55 -6.72
CA VAL A 243 -1.06 6.29 -5.71
C VAL A 243 -1.97 7.31 -5.04
N TYR A 244 -1.67 7.64 -3.79
CA TYR A 244 -2.38 8.68 -3.04
C TYR A 244 -1.47 9.88 -2.85
N ASP A 245 -1.93 11.04 -3.30
CA ASP A 245 -1.35 12.33 -2.96
C ASP A 245 -2.03 12.85 -1.69
N ALA A 246 -1.32 12.74 -0.57
CA ALA A 246 -1.82 13.18 0.73
C ALA A 246 -1.85 14.71 0.88
N ALA A 247 -1.05 15.45 0.11
CA ALA A 247 -1.03 16.91 0.19
C ALA A 247 -2.28 17.53 -0.44
N ASP A 248 -2.74 16.95 -1.54
CA ASP A 248 -3.90 17.43 -2.30
C ASP A 248 -5.17 16.59 -2.09
N ASN A 249 -5.10 15.54 -1.26
CA ASN A 249 -6.17 14.57 -1.01
C ASN A 249 -6.71 13.95 -2.31
N GLN A 250 -5.81 13.38 -3.11
CA GLN A 250 -6.14 12.82 -4.42
C GLN A 250 -5.73 11.35 -4.54
N LEU A 251 -6.67 10.53 -5.01
CA LEU A 251 -6.35 9.19 -5.52
C LEU A 251 -6.10 9.30 -7.02
N ILE A 252 -4.93 8.89 -7.48
CA ILE A 252 -4.56 8.83 -8.89
C ILE A 252 -4.47 7.36 -9.29
N ILE A 253 -5.22 6.95 -10.31
CA ILE A 253 -5.19 5.58 -10.85
C ILE A 253 -4.76 5.58 -12.30
N PHE A 254 -4.14 4.47 -12.72
CA PHE A 254 -3.72 4.26 -14.10
C PHE A 254 -3.99 2.82 -14.55
N GLY A 255 -4.47 2.68 -15.78
CA GLY A 255 -4.52 1.42 -16.50
C GLY A 255 -5.40 0.36 -15.84
N GLY A 256 -4.96 -0.90 -15.88
CA GLY A 256 -5.71 -2.07 -15.43
C GLY A 256 -6.42 -2.81 -16.56
N ARG A 257 -7.08 -3.92 -16.23
CA ARG A 257 -7.90 -4.69 -17.16
C ARG A 257 -9.38 -4.31 -16.96
N GLY A 258 -9.98 -3.69 -17.98
CA GLY A 258 -11.42 -3.49 -18.09
C GLY A 258 -12.13 -4.74 -18.62
N ASP A 259 -13.41 -4.63 -18.98
CA ASP A 259 -14.18 -5.79 -19.44
C ASP A 259 -13.79 -6.21 -20.86
N LEU A 260 -13.50 -5.22 -21.72
CA LEU A 260 -13.21 -5.47 -23.14
C LEU A 260 -11.74 -5.23 -23.51
N ALA A 261 -10.98 -4.50 -22.69
CA ALA A 261 -9.63 -4.07 -23.04
C ALA A 261 -8.69 -3.94 -21.83
N VAL A 262 -7.39 -3.93 -22.12
CA VAL A 262 -6.41 -3.34 -21.19
C VAL A 262 -6.49 -1.83 -21.34
N LEU A 263 -6.49 -1.13 -20.22
CA LEU A 263 -6.67 0.30 -20.15
C LEU A 263 -5.32 1.01 -20.08
N ASN A 264 -5.26 2.23 -20.60
CA ASN A 264 -4.11 3.13 -20.56
C ASN A 264 -4.52 4.56 -20.13
N ASP A 265 -5.69 4.69 -19.52
CA ASP A 265 -6.25 5.94 -19.02
C ASP A 265 -5.70 6.29 -17.63
N VAL A 266 -5.71 7.58 -17.31
CA VAL A 266 -5.41 8.12 -15.97
C VAL A 266 -6.68 8.76 -15.43
N TRP A 267 -6.97 8.52 -14.16
CA TRP A 267 -8.03 9.24 -13.45
C TRP A 267 -7.51 9.80 -12.14
N VAL A 268 -8.06 10.96 -11.78
CA VAL A 268 -7.84 11.61 -10.49
C VAL A 268 -9.18 11.73 -9.79
N LEU A 269 -9.29 11.14 -8.61
CA LEU A 269 -10.38 11.38 -7.68
C LEU A 269 -9.91 12.41 -6.66
N SER A 270 -10.54 13.60 -6.68
CA SER A 270 -10.34 14.62 -5.64
C SER A 270 -11.14 14.28 -4.38
N ASN A 271 -10.66 14.77 -3.23
CA ASN A 271 -11.23 14.52 -1.90
C ASN A 271 -11.36 13.02 -1.58
N ALA A 272 -10.34 12.26 -1.96
CA ALA A 272 -10.42 10.79 -2.03
C ALA A 272 -10.51 10.10 -0.66
N ASN A 273 -10.13 10.76 0.44
CA ASN A 273 -10.20 10.18 1.79
C ASN A 273 -11.60 10.28 2.45
N GLY A 274 -12.56 10.96 1.82
CA GLY A 274 -13.93 11.09 2.32
C GLY A 274 -14.05 11.96 3.58
N LEU A 275 -13.20 12.97 3.73
CA LEU A 275 -13.28 14.05 4.72
C LEU A 275 -13.60 15.39 4.06
#